data_AF-A9NG08-F1
#
_entry.id   AF-A9NG08-F1
#
_cell.length_a   1.000
_cell.length_b   1.000
_cell.length_c   1.000
_cell.angle_alpha   90.00
_cell.angle_beta   90.00
_cell.angle_gamma   90.00
#
_symmetry.space_group_name_H-M   'P 1'
#
loop_
_entity.id
_entity.type
_entity.pdbx_description
1 polymer ?
#
loop_
_entity_poly.entity_id
_entity_poly.type
_entity_poly.pdbx_seq_one_letter_code
_entity_poly.pdbx_strand_id
1 'polypeptide(L)'
;MEENMKKGFFVILFLIMAVALTACGPSESKFYFASQTPTDTSSWVYWVVIEKKGDKVVGAEWNAFNIEGDANNTYKGMDKVAASKAGIYNMNSDLWWHEQADLVIEKFIDSKGDVNDQLPAPAGVSITTSEFYALAEIALASEPVEKGDYKDGYHFQTLKANAEEHAAVQYWDPIKEEVVSTGTWDAYTFGSFVVVNGRIVLAYFNNVFYGYKAVVNAAGFVTKIDHDENPETPSISLMADYTSATPKLLKTKNQLGTSYGMTGASPIKKDYDAQAYAAAAYLVENQSFPETNTDGDFEGVAGVTITATDFFDLWKLVPAK
;
A
#
# COMPACT_ATOMS: atom_id res chain seq x y z
N MET A 1 89.82 16.79 29.41
CA MET A 1 89.29 15.42 29.24
C MET A 1 88.07 15.58 28.36
N GLU A 2 88.28 15.46 27.04
CA GLU A 2 88.06 14.19 26.33
C GLU A 2 86.59 13.78 26.44
N GLU A 3 85.84 13.50 25.38
CA GLU A 3 86.19 13.22 24.00
C GLU A 3 84.88 13.14 23.21
N ASN A 4 84.92 13.60 21.96
CA ASN A 4 84.40 12.93 20.78
C ASN A 4 82.94 12.39 20.77
N MET A 5 82.01 13.09 20.10
CA MET A 5 81.82 13.09 18.62
C MET A 5 81.03 11.87 18.13
N LYS A 6 79.87 12.12 17.49
CA LYS A 6 79.55 11.79 16.07
C LYS A 6 78.04 12.01 15.84
N LYS A 7 77.61 13.09 15.18
CA LYS A 7 77.64 13.40 13.71
C LYS A 7 76.31 13.01 13.02
N GLY A 8 75.73 13.98 12.30
CA GLY A 8 74.62 13.85 11.34
C GLY A 8 73.41 14.69 11.74
N PHE A 9 73.25 15.98 11.41
CA PHE A 9 73.34 16.74 10.14
C PHE A 9 72.13 16.53 9.21
N PHE A 10 71.37 17.63 9.04
CA PHE A 10 70.58 18.09 7.87
C PHE A 10 69.22 17.40 7.57
N VAL A 11 68.06 18.09 7.63
CA VAL A 11 67.49 19.18 6.79
C VAL A 11 66.62 18.63 5.64
N ILE A 12 65.39 19.17 5.53
CA ILE A 12 64.39 19.12 4.43
C ILE A 12 63.59 17.80 4.28
N LEU A 13 62.26 17.88 4.40
CA LEU A 13 61.33 17.82 3.24
C LEU A 13 59.85 17.96 3.67
N PHE A 14 59.21 19.01 3.16
CA PHE A 14 57.75 19.11 2.96
C PHE A 14 57.31 18.00 1.98
N LEU A 15 56.49 17.03 2.40
CA LEU A 15 55.46 16.32 1.61
C LEU A 15 55.09 15.00 2.31
N ILE A 16 53.85 14.89 2.80
CA ILE A 16 52.91 13.76 2.57
C ILE A 16 51.50 14.37 2.71
N MET A 17 51.09 15.23 1.78
CA MET A 17 50.11 14.91 0.74
C MET A 17 49.64 13.44 0.68
N ALA A 18 48.32 13.26 0.75
CA ALA A 18 47.54 12.10 0.34
C ALA A 18 47.72 10.79 1.13
N VAL A 19 47.03 10.68 2.27
CA VAL A 19 46.59 9.36 2.78
C VAL A 19 45.19 9.09 2.24
N ALA A 20 45.17 8.33 1.14
CA ALA A 20 44.10 7.43 0.69
C ALA A 20 42.66 7.97 0.52
N LEU A 21 42.47 8.84 -0.47
CA LEU A 21 41.31 8.71 -1.36
C LEU A 21 41.55 7.46 -2.23
N THR A 22 40.85 6.36 -1.94
CA THR A 22 40.38 5.31 -2.89
C THR A 22 40.14 3.99 -2.15
N ALA A 23 39.00 3.93 -1.47
CA ALA A 23 38.26 2.68 -1.30
C ALA A 23 36.80 2.92 -1.69
N CYS A 24 36.57 3.63 -2.80
CA CYS A 24 35.25 3.63 -3.42
C CYS A 24 35.23 2.46 -4.41
N GLY A 25 35.04 1.24 -3.88
CA GLY A 25 34.37 0.24 -4.70
C GLY A 25 33.01 0.81 -5.14
N PRO A 26 32.40 0.34 -6.24
CA PRO A 26 31.07 0.80 -6.63
C PRO A 26 30.16 0.68 -5.40
N SER A 27 29.66 1.81 -4.91
CA SER A 27 28.84 1.82 -3.71
C SER A 27 27.63 0.93 -3.94
N GLU A 28 27.40 -0.02 -3.03
CA GLU A 28 26.22 -0.87 -3.09
C GLU A 28 24.95 -0.02 -3.12
N SER A 29 23.95 -0.49 -3.88
CA SER A 29 22.65 0.17 -3.94
C SER A 29 21.94 0.03 -2.60
N LYS A 30 21.47 1.16 -2.07
CA LYS A 30 20.55 1.24 -0.93
C LYS A 30 19.19 1.69 -1.42
N PHE A 31 18.14 1.05 -0.94
CA PHE A 31 16.77 1.35 -1.32
C PHE A 31 16.03 1.98 -0.15
N TYR A 32 15.16 2.94 -0.45
CA TYR A 32 14.36 3.67 0.52
C TYR A 32 12.90 3.62 0.08
N PHE A 33 11.98 3.48 1.01
CA PHE A 33 10.58 3.21 0.68
C PHE A 33 9.62 4.08 1.48
N ALA A 34 8.56 4.53 0.82
CA ALA A 34 7.40 5.12 1.47
C ALA A 34 6.12 4.79 0.69
N SER A 35 5.01 4.70 1.39
CA SER A 35 3.68 4.57 0.78
C SER A 35 2.67 5.45 1.48
N GLN A 36 1.59 5.77 0.76
CA GLN A 36 0.38 6.27 1.38
C GLN A 36 -0.22 5.21 2.31
N THR A 37 -0.92 5.68 3.34
CA THR A 37 -1.76 4.81 4.16
C THR A 37 -3.16 4.75 3.52
N PRO A 38 -3.67 3.56 3.16
CA PRO A 38 -5.01 3.44 2.59
C PRO A 38 -6.08 3.91 3.56
N THR A 39 -7.10 4.57 3.01
CA THR A 39 -8.35 4.92 3.69
C THR A 39 -9.53 4.26 3.00
N ASP A 40 -10.70 4.28 3.64
CA ASP A 40 -11.96 3.78 3.08
C ASP A 40 -12.44 4.55 1.82
N THR A 41 -11.90 5.74 1.60
CA THR A 41 -12.17 6.62 0.45
C THR A 41 -11.08 6.57 -0.63
N SER A 42 -9.98 5.86 -0.37
CA SER A 42 -8.90 5.70 -1.34
C SER A 42 -9.39 4.98 -2.60
N SER A 43 -8.68 5.19 -3.71
CA SER A 43 -8.90 4.41 -4.94
C SER A 43 -7.60 3.76 -5.36
N TRP A 44 -6.57 4.61 -5.52
CA TRP A 44 -5.18 4.20 -5.70
C TRP A 44 -4.41 4.54 -4.43
N VAL A 45 -3.51 3.65 -4.02
CA VAL A 45 -2.59 3.85 -2.90
C VAL A 45 -1.19 3.87 -3.48
N TYR A 46 -0.55 5.04 -3.44
CA TYR A 46 0.75 5.24 -4.06
C TYR A 46 1.90 4.84 -3.16
N TRP A 47 2.99 4.39 -3.77
CA TRP A 47 4.28 4.20 -3.14
C TRP A 47 5.41 4.76 -3.99
N VAL A 48 6.54 5.01 -3.33
CA VAL A 48 7.79 5.41 -3.95
C VAL A 48 8.92 4.53 -3.43
N VAL A 49 9.79 4.09 -4.34
CA VAL A 49 11.09 3.49 -4.03
C VAL A 49 12.17 4.43 -4.52
N ILE A 50 13.21 4.69 -3.73
CA ILE A 50 14.38 5.47 -4.17
C ILE A 50 15.64 4.62 -4.03
N GLU A 51 16.43 4.56 -5.09
CA GLU A 51 17.74 3.91 -5.10
C GLU A 51 18.84 4.96 -4.93
N LYS A 52 19.70 4.77 -3.93
CA LYS A 52 20.94 5.52 -3.77
C LYS A 52 22.17 4.64 -3.97
N LYS A 53 23.18 5.20 -4.65
CA LYS A 53 24.55 4.67 -4.71
C LYS A 53 25.45 5.68 -3.99
N GLY A 54 25.82 5.34 -2.76
CA GLY A 54 26.40 6.31 -1.83
C GLY A 54 25.38 7.40 -1.51
N ASP A 55 25.76 8.67 -1.67
CA ASP A 55 24.85 9.80 -1.45
C ASP A 55 24.04 10.22 -2.67
N LYS A 56 24.29 9.61 -3.83
CA LYS A 56 23.62 9.97 -5.09
C LYS A 56 22.35 9.17 -5.26
N VAL A 57 21.23 9.85 -5.50
CA VAL A 57 20.03 9.23 -6.06
C VAL A 57 20.33 8.81 -7.50
N VAL A 58 20.11 7.54 -7.81
CA VAL A 58 20.40 6.95 -9.14
C VAL A 58 19.20 6.27 -9.77
N GLY A 59 18.10 6.13 -9.03
CA GLY A 59 16.86 5.55 -9.51
C GLY A 59 15.70 5.91 -8.58
N ALA A 60 14.50 5.93 -9.13
CA ALA A 60 13.28 5.97 -8.35
C ALA A 60 12.16 5.18 -9.07
N GLU A 61 11.20 4.71 -8.30
CA GLU A 61 9.95 4.14 -8.77
C GLU A 61 8.80 4.95 -8.16
N TRP A 62 7.78 5.24 -8.96
CA TRP A 62 6.52 5.80 -8.50
C TRP A 62 5.37 4.99 -9.08
N ASN A 63 4.58 4.37 -8.21
CA ASN A 63 3.53 3.46 -8.64
C ASN A 63 2.40 3.40 -7.60
N ALA A 64 1.32 2.68 -7.88
CA ALA A 64 0.19 2.51 -6.99
C ALA A 64 -0.58 1.22 -7.23
N PHE A 65 -1.29 0.74 -6.21
CA PHE A 65 -2.24 -0.37 -6.33
C PHE A 65 -3.66 0.15 -6.13
N ASN A 66 -4.62 -0.52 -6.75
CA ASN A 66 -6.03 -0.19 -6.55
C ASN A 66 -6.59 -0.95 -5.34
N ILE A 67 -7.29 -0.27 -4.43
CA ILE A 67 -7.77 -0.89 -3.18
C ILE A 67 -8.84 -1.97 -3.40
N GLU A 68 -9.49 -1.97 -4.58
CA GLU A 68 -10.47 -2.97 -4.98
C GLU A 68 -9.82 -4.23 -5.58
N GLY A 69 -8.50 -4.25 -5.77
CA GLY A 69 -7.79 -5.39 -6.33
C GLY A 69 -8.40 -5.86 -7.65
N ASP A 70 -8.75 -7.13 -7.72
CA ASP A 70 -9.38 -7.79 -8.86
C ASP A 70 -10.93 -7.81 -8.84
N ALA A 71 -11.56 -7.20 -7.84
CA ALA A 71 -12.96 -6.77 -7.90
C ALA A 71 -13.14 -5.48 -8.72
N ASN A 72 -12.04 -4.77 -9.00
CA ASN A 72 -12.04 -3.73 -10.00
C ASN A 72 -12.06 -4.34 -11.41
N ASN A 73 -13.17 -4.15 -12.13
CA ASN A 73 -13.34 -4.73 -13.48
C ASN A 73 -12.37 -4.14 -14.53
N THR A 74 -11.80 -2.97 -14.26
CA THR A 74 -10.89 -2.28 -15.18
C THR A 74 -9.45 -2.73 -14.96
N TYR A 75 -8.96 -2.67 -13.71
CA TYR A 75 -7.55 -2.89 -13.40
C TYR A 75 -7.23 -4.33 -13.01
N LYS A 76 -8.21 -5.09 -12.51
CA LYS A 76 -8.08 -6.53 -12.25
C LYS A 76 -6.82 -6.91 -11.45
N GLY A 77 -6.50 -6.14 -10.41
CA GLY A 77 -5.33 -6.35 -9.55
C GLY A 77 -4.00 -5.77 -10.07
N MET A 78 -3.95 -5.24 -11.30
CA MET A 78 -2.75 -4.58 -11.83
C MET A 78 -2.38 -3.34 -11.01
N ASP A 79 -1.08 -3.14 -10.82
CA ASP A 79 -0.57 -1.84 -10.39
C ASP A 79 -0.75 -0.79 -11.51
N LYS A 80 -0.59 0.47 -11.13
CA LYS A 80 -0.90 1.62 -11.98
C LYS A 80 0.03 1.72 -13.18
N VAL A 81 1.31 1.43 -13.01
CA VAL A 81 2.28 1.40 -14.11
C VAL A 81 1.92 0.29 -15.09
N ALA A 82 1.64 -0.93 -14.61
CA ALA A 82 1.23 -2.03 -15.46
C ALA A 82 -0.08 -1.74 -16.22
N ALA A 83 -1.09 -1.21 -15.53
CA ALA A 83 -2.35 -0.81 -16.16
C ALA A 83 -2.15 0.29 -17.22
N SER A 84 -1.25 1.24 -16.95
CA SER A 84 -0.91 2.29 -17.91
C SER A 84 -0.20 1.74 -19.15
N LYS A 85 0.81 0.88 -18.97
CA LYS A 85 1.52 0.21 -20.08
C LYS A 85 0.63 -0.73 -20.90
N ALA A 86 -0.37 -1.33 -20.25
CA ALA A 86 -1.37 -2.17 -20.90
C ALA A 86 -2.43 -1.40 -21.71
N GLY A 87 -2.35 -0.07 -21.75
CA GLY A 87 -3.29 0.75 -22.50
C GLY A 87 -4.62 1.02 -21.77
N ILE A 88 -4.67 0.80 -20.44
CA ILE A 88 -5.91 0.87 -19.65
C ILE A 88 -6.03 2.21 -18.90
N TYR A 89 -4.91 2.84 -18.54
CA TYR A 89 -4.87 4.05 -17.72
C TYR A 89 -4.14 5.22 -18.43
N ASN A 90 -4.85 5.94 -19.29
CA ASN A 90 -4.31 7.10 -20.08
C ASN A 90 -4.62 8.48 -19.48
N MET A 91 -5.54 8.56 -18.50
CA MET A 91 -6.01 9.82 -17.91
C MET A 91 -6.51 10.89 -18.90
N ASN A 92 -7.02 10.48 -20.07
CA ASN A 92 -7.42 11.39 -21.15
C ASN A 92 -6.31 12.41 -21.54
N SER A 93 -5.05 11.98 -21.51
CA SER A 93 -3.88 12.77 -21.92
C SER A 93 -3.18 12.13 -23.12
N ASP A 94 -2.35 12.92 -23.83
CA ASP A 94 -1.49 12.43 -24.92
C ASP A 94 -0.41 11.48 -24.42
N LEU A 95 0.08 11.69 -23.19
CA LEU A 95 1.03 10.80 -22.52
C LEU A 95 0.29 9.88 -21.55
N TRP A 96 0.65 8.60 -21.58
CA TRP A 96 0.20 7.64 -20.59
C TRP A 96 0.71 8.00 -19.19
N TRP A 97 -0.01 7.58 -18.16
CA TRP A 97 0.38 7.90 -16.78
C TRP A 97 1.83 7.52 -16.46
N HIS A 98 2.28 6.33 -16.89
CA HIS A 98 3.66 5.90 -16.66
C HIS A 98 4.69 6.77 -17.38
N GLU A 99 4.40 7.25 -18.60
CA GLU A 99 5.30 8.16 -19.32
C GLU A 99 5.39 9.51 -18.61
N GLN A 100 4.27 10.02 -18.08
CA GLN A 100 4.28 11.24 -17.27
C GLN A 100 5.03 11.05 -15.95
N ALA A 101 4.88 9.89 -15.29
CA ALA A 101 5.61 9.55 -14.07
C ALA A 101 7.12 9.45 -14.32
N ASP A 102 7.53 8.83 -15.43
CA ASP A 102 8.94 8.71 -15.83
C ASP A 102 9.59 10.09 -16.00
N LEU A 103 8.90 11.06 -16.63
CA LEU A 103 9.40 12.45 -16.74
C LEU A 103 9.60 13.14 -15.38
N VAL A 104 8.72 12.87 -14.41
CA VAL A 104 8.84 13.41 -13.04
C VAL A 104 10.00 12.76 -12.30
N ILE A 105 10.16 11.44 -12.44
CA ILE A 105 11.27 10.68 -11.87
C ILE A 105 12.62 11.15 -12.44
N GLU A 106 12.71 11.34 -13.76
CA GLU A 106 13.90 11.86 -14.43
C GLU A 106 14.29 13.23 -13.88
N LYS A 107 13.32 14.15 -13.76
CA LYS A 107 13.56 15.48 -13.15
C LYS A 107 14.10 15.34 -11.72
N PHE A 108 13.51 14.47 -10.91
CA PHE A 108 13.94 14.25 -9.52
C PHE A 108 15.34 13.65 -9.43
N ILE A 109 15.71 12.73 -10.32
CA ILE A 109 17.06 12.16 -10.37
C ILE A 109 18.08 13.23 -10.82
N ASP A 110 17.74 14.03 -11.83
CA ASP A 110 18.58 15.11 -12.35
C ASP A 110 18.81 16.22 -11.30
N SER A 111 17.80 16.50 -10.48
CA SER A 111 17.91 17.40 -9.31
C SER A 111 18.65 16.77 -8.14
N LYS A 112 19.18 15.54 -8.30
CA LYS A 112 19.91 14.75 -7.29
C LYS A 112 19.06 14.40 -6.07
N GLY A 113 17.75 14.25 -6.27
CA GLY A 113 16.80 13.93 -5.22
C GLY A 113 16.28 15.15 -4.46
N ASP A 114 16.33 16.36 -5.04
CA ASP A 114 15.77 17.54 -4.39
C ASP A 114 14.23 17.49 -4.42
N VAL A 115 13.64 17.22 -3.26
CA VAL A 115 12.19 17.14 -3.07
C VAL A 115 11.48 18.50 -3.22
N ASN A 116 12.23 19.60 -3.21
CA ASN A 116 11.69 20.95 -3.38
C ASN A 116 11.62 21.38 -4.86
N ASP A 117 12.30 20.67 -5.76
CA ASP A 117 12.26 20.95 -7.21
C ASP A 117 11.00 20.37 -7.89
N GLN A 118 9.83 20.70 -7.35
CA GLN A 118 8.55 20.20 -7.84
C GLN A 118 8.01 21.00 -9.02
N LEU A 119 8.36 22.29 -9.09
CA LEU A 119 7.77 23.25 -10.03
C LEU A 119 8.84 23.99 -10.86
N PRO A 120 8.57 24.26 -12.15
CA PRO A 120 7.42 23.77 -12.91
C PRO A 120 7.49 22.25 -13.12
N ALA A 121 6.33 21.62 -13.36
CA ALA A 121 6.31 20.23 -13.80
C ALA A 121 7.01 20.09 -15.17
N PRO A 122 7.58 18.91 -15.50
CA PRO A 122 8.15 18.66 -16.81
C PRO A 122 7.15 18.89 -17.94
N ALA A 123 7.64 19.22 -19.15
CA ALA A 123 6.77 19.45 -20.30
C ALA A 123 5.93 18.20 -20.62
N GLY A 124 4.62 18.38 -20.86
CA GLY A 124 3.68 17.29 -21.13
C GLY A 124 3.08 16.60 -19.89
N VAL A 125 3.66 16.84 -18.70
CA VAL A 125 3.11 16.31 -17.44
C VAL A 125 1.89 17.13 -17.03
N SER A 126 0.75 16.45 -16.93
CA SER A 126 -0.55 17.00 -16.51
C SER A 126 -1.09 16.36 -15.24
N ILE A 127 -0.48 15.26 -14.78
CA ILE A 127 -0.80 14.65 -13.49
C ILE A 127 -0.33 15.51 -12.32
N THR A 128 -0.99 15.37 -11.17
CA THR A 128 -0.53 15.96 -9.92
C THR A 128 0.76 15.27 -9.47
N THR A 129 1.83 16.04 -9.29
CA THR A 129 3.17 15.51 -8.95
C THR A 129 3.53 15.66 -7.48
N SER A 130 2.79 16.47 -6.71
CA SER A 130 3.11 16.75 -5.30
C SER A 130 3.12 15.51 -4.42
N GLU A 131 2.30 14.50 -4.73
CA GLU A 131 2.30 13.25 -3.95
C GLU A 131 3.59 12.46 -4.13
N PHE A 132 4.19 12.46 -5.33
CA PHE A 132 5.46 11.80 -5.58
C PHE A 132 6.55 12.40 -4.70
N TYR A 133 6.68 13.73 -4.71
CA TYR A 133 7.72 14.41 -3.94
C TYR A 133 7.50 14.30 -2.42
N ALA A 134 6.24 14.32 -1.96
CA ALA A 134 5.93 14.09 -0.55
C ALA A 134 6.33 12.67 -0.10
N LEU A 135 6.03 11.65 -0.91
CA LEU A 135 6.48 10.28 -0.63
C LEU A 135 8.00 10.13 -0.75
N ALA A 136 8.63 10.81 -1.71
CA ALA A 136 10.08 10.81 -1.88
C ALA A 136 10.80 11.39 -0.65
N GLU A 137 10.27 12.46 -0.06
CA GLU A 137 10.78 13.04 1.18
C GLU A 137 10.70 12.04 2.34
N ILE A 138 9.53 11.39 2.52
CA ILE A 138 9.34 10.36 3.56
C ILE A 138 10.29 9.18 3.33
N ALA A 139 10.45 8.73 2.08
CA ALA A 139 11.34 7.64 1.73
C ALA A 139 12.80 8.01 2.05
N LEU A 140 13.28 9.18 1.62
CA LEU A 140 14.66 9.63 1.89
C LEU A 140 14.95 9.82 3.39
N ALA A 141 13.93 10.08 4.21
CA ALA A 141 14.03 10.17 5.66
C ALA A 141 13.96 8.80 6.37
N SER A 142 13.59 7.73 5.66
CA SER A 142 13.49 6.37 6.20
C SER A 142 14.86 5.69 6.28
N GLU A 143 14.93 4.61 7.07
CA GLU A 143 16.07 3.71 7.04
C GLU A 143 16.13 2.92 5.73
N PRO A 144 17.34 2.60 5.21
CA PRO A 144 17.46 1.75 4.04
C PRO A 144 16.78 0.40 4.23
N VAL A 145 16.05 -0.05 3.21
CA VAL A 145 15.40 -1.36 3.19
C VAL A 145 16.47 -2.46 3.23
N GLU A 146 16.47 -3.22 4.33
CA GLU A 146 17.39 -4.35 4.48
C GLU A 146 17.13 -5.42 3.43
N LYS A 147 18.14 -6.26 3.18
CA LYS A 147 18.03 -7.37 2.25
C LYS A 147 17.09 -8.44 2.80
N GLY A 148 16.28 -9.03 1.93
CA GLY A 148 15.44 -10.18 2.26
C GLY A 148 15.35 -11.21 1.14
N ASP A 149 14.46 -12.18 1.37
CA ASP A 149 14.38 -13.45 0.65
C ASP A 149 13.23 -13.53 -0.37
N TYR A 150 12.49 -12.44 -0.60
CA TYR A 150 11.42 -12.38 -1.59
C TYR A 150 11.87 -11.81 -2.93
N LYS A 151 11.15 -12.09 -4.02
CA LYS A 151 11.41 -11.48 -5.33
C LYS A 151 10.89 -10.06 -5.37
N ASP A 152 11.70 -9.12 -5.84
CA ASP A 152 11.34 -7.71 -5.92
C ASP A 152 10.16 -7.44 -6.86
N GLY A 153 9.45 -6.34 -6.58
CA GLY A 153 8.34 -5.85 -7.38
C GLY A 153 7.00 -5.84 -6.65
N TYR A 154 5.97 -5.44 -7.38
CA TYR A 154 4.58 -5.52 -6.94
C TYR A 154 4.02 -6.92 -7.21
N HIS A 155 3.36 -7.49 -6.20
CA HIS A 155 2.73 -8.81 -6.27
C HIS A 155 1.27 -8.68 -5.83
N PHE A 156 0.34 -8.98 -6.73
CA PHE A 156 -1.07 -9.13 -6.42
C PHE A 156 -1.41 -10.62 -6.27
N GLN A 157 -2.09 -10.97 -5.20
CA GLN A 157 -2.52 -12.34 -4.90
C GLN A 157 -4.02 -12.36 -4.62
N THR A 158 -4.71 -13.42 -5.01
CA THR A 158 -6.16 -13.52 -4.86
C THR A 158 -6.58 -14.96 -4.62
N LEU A 159 -7.55 -15.16 -3.73
CA LEU A 159 -8.21 -16.44 -3.47
C LEU A 159 -9.51 -16.60 -4.27
N LYS A 160 -9.69 -15.83 -5.34
CA LYS A 160 -10.88 -15.86 -6.21
C LYS A 160 -11.25 -17.25 -6.74
N ALA A 161 -10.27 -18.14 -6.88
CA ALA A 161 -10.55 -19.53 -7.27
C ALA A 161 -11.41 -20.29 -6.25
N ASN A 162 -11.41 -19.85 -4.99
CA ASN A 162 -12.16 -20.40 -3.87
C ASN A 162 -13.31 -19.48 -3.45
N ALA A 163 -13.78 -18.60 -4.33
CA ALA A 163 -14.78 -17.62 -3.98
C ALA A 163 -16.13 -18.27 -3.63
N GLU A 164 -16.81 -17.70 -2.63
CA GLU A 164 -18.12 -18.13 -2.19
C GLU A 164 -19.20 -17.22 -2.77
N GLU A 165 -20.24 -17.79 -3.38
CA GLU A 165 -21.37 -16.99 -3.87
C GLU A 165 -22.20 -16.46 -2.70
N HIS A 166 -22.42 -15.14 -2.69
CA HIS A 166 -23.27 -14.46 -1.73
C HIS A 166 -24.55 -13.94 -2.41
N ALA A 167 -25.66 -14.15 -1.71
CA ALA A 167 -26.95 -13.59 -2.08
C ALA A 167 -26.94 -12.05 -2.02
N ALA A 168 -27.89 -11.45 -2.74
CA ALA A 168 -28.03 -10.01 -2.77
C ALA A 168 -28.42 -9.44 -1.41
N VAL A 169 -27.73 -8.37 -0.99
CA VAL A 169 -28.03 -7.63 0.24
C VAL A 169 -28.91 -6.44 -0.11
N GLN A 170 -29.97 -6.25 0.66
CA GLN A 170 -30.92 -5.15 0.48
C GLN A 170 -30.57 -3.99 1.42
N TYR A 171 -30.77 -2.77 0.92
CA TYR A 171 -30.51 -1.52 1.61
C TYR A 171 -31.68 -0.56 1.39
N TRP A 172 -32.11 0.13 2.45
CA TRP A 172 -33.07 1.23 2.32
C TRP A 172 -32.35 2.54 2.08
N ASP A 173 -32.72 3.23 1.00
CA ASP A 173 -32.27 4.56 0.64
C ASP A 173 -33.27 5.60 1.17
N PRO A 174 -32.94 6.34 2.26
CA PRO A 174 -33.87 7.29 2.87
C PRO A 174 -34.06 8.58 2.06
N ILE A 175 -33.19 8.87 1.08
CA ILE A 175 -33.29 10.09 0.27
C ILE A 175 -34.19 9.85 -0.94
N LYS A 176 -34.10 8.66 -1.54
CA LYS A 176 -34.96 8.27 -2.67
C LYS A 176 -36.24 7.57 -2.26
N GLU A 177 -36.33 7.14 -1.00
CA GLU A 177 -37.44 6.33 -0.47
C GLU A 177 -37.62 5.03 -1.27
N GLU A 178 -36.52 4.33 -1.55
CA GLU A 178 -36.52 3.06 -2.29
C GLU A 178 -35.58 2.01 -1.67
N VAL A 179 -35.85 0.73 -1.95
CA VAL A 179 -34.92 -0.36 -1.64
C VAL A 179 -33.96 -0.55 -2.82
N VAL A 180 -32.66 -0.52 -2.53
CA VAL A 180 -31.61 -0.86 -3.49
C VAL A 180 -30.91 -2.15 -3.09
N SER A 181 -30.26 -2.78 -4.07
CA SER A 181 -29.62 -4.08 -3.89
C SER A 181 -28.20 -4.09 -4.39
N THR A 182 -27.33 -4.87 -3.75
CA THR A 182 -25.98 -5.15 -4.22
C THR A 182 -25.95 -6.03 -5.47
N GLY A 183 -27.05 -6.74 -5.77
CA GLY A 183 -27.01 -7.94 -6.63
C GLY A 183 -26.28 -9.10 -5.95
N THR A 184 -26.24 -10.27 -6.58
CA THR A 184 -25.38 -11.38 -6.13
C THR A 184 -23.91 -11.04 -6.39
N TRP A 185 -23.01 -11.58 -5.56
CA TRP A 185 -21.59 -11.28 -5.63
C TRP A 185 -20.77 -12.42 -5.04
N ASP A 186 -19.51 -12.53 -5.43
CA ASP A 186 -18.61 -13.57 -4.92
C ASP A 186 -17.70 -12.99 -3.83
N ALA A 187 -17.70 -13.62 -2.65
CA ALA A 187 -16.81 -13.28 -1.54
C ALA A 187 -15.48 -14.02 -1.66
N TYR A 188 -14.38 -13.29 -1.58
CA TYR A 188 -13.03 -13.86 -1.54
C TYR A 188 -12.03 -12.82 -1.03
N THR A 189 -10.90 -13.30 -0.54
CA THR A 189 -9.82 -12.44 -0.01
C THR A 189 -8.74 -12.26 -1.07
N PHE A 190 -8.13 -11.08 -1.09
CA PHE A 190 -6.99 -10.76 -1.94
C PHE A 190 -5.97 -9.91 -1.18
N GLY A 191 -4.75 -9.84 -1.73
CA GLY A 191 -3.63 -9.12 -1.14
C GLY A 191 -2.77 -8.40 -2.19
N SER A 192 -2.29 -7.23 -1.82
CA SER A 192 -1.31 -6.44 -2.57
C SER A 192 -0.02 -6.33 -1.76
N PHE A 193 1.11 -6.67 -2.37
CA PHE A 193 2.42 -6.67 -1.71
C PHE A 193 3.44 -5.91 -2.54
N VAL A 194 4.31 -5.14 -1.90
CA VAL A 194 5.48 -4.54 -2.53
C VAL A 194 6.72 -5.10 -1.87
N VAL A 195 7.61 -5.65 -2.69
CA VAL A 195 8.89 -6.20 -2.26
C VAL A 195 10.03 -5.35 -2.82
N VAL A 196 10.92 -4.89 -1.93
CA VAL A 196 12.09 -4.08 -2.25
C VAL A 196 13.32 -4.68 -1.59
N ASN A 197 14.40 -4.88 -2.34
CA ASN A 197 15.62 -5.54 -1.88
C ASN A 197 15.37 -6.95 -1.27
N GLY A 198 14.28 -7.59 -1.67
CA GLY A 198 13.75 -8.85 -1.18
C GLY A 198 13.01 -8.80 0.13
N ARG A 199 12.70 -7.61 0.66
CA ARG A 199 11.89 -7.43 1.86
C ARG A 199 10.49 -6.99 1.49
N ILE A 200 9.46 -7.60 2.07
CA ILE A 200 8.09 -7.10 1.99
C ILE A 200 8.05 -5.77 2.75
N VAL A 201 7.91 -4.66 2.02
CA VAL A 201 7.85 -3.30 2.57
C VAL A 201 6.43 -2.74 2.62
N LEU A 202 5.51 -3.38 1.89
CA LEU A 202 4.08 -3.11 1.94
C LEU A 202 3.32 -4.43 1.85
N ALA A 203 2.32 -4.57 2.71
CA ALA A 203 1.28 -5.58 2.60
C ALA A 203 -0.07 -4.88 2.75
N TYR A 204 -1.07 -5.34 2.00
CA TYR A 204 -2.44 -4.87 2.10
C TYR A 204 -3.37 -6.05 1.90
N PHE A 205 -4.18 -6.37 2.91
CA PHE A 205 -5.19 -7.42 2.85
C PHE A 205 -6.57 -6.82 2.75
N ASN A 206 -7.41 -7.40 1.90
CA ASN A 206 -8.79 -6.97 1.75
C ASN A 206 -9.65 -8.15 1.30
N ASN A 207 -10.96 -7.98 1.42
CA ASN A 207 -11.93 -8.98 1.04
C ASN A 207 -13.01 -8.33 0.16
N VAL A 208 -13.37 -9.02 -0.91
CA VAL A 208 -14.46 -8.63 -1.78
C VAL A 208 -15.76 -8.75 -1.00
N PHE A 209 -16.43 -7.61 -0.87
CA PHE A 209 -17.69 -7.51 -0.15
C PHE A 209 -18.48 -6.34 -0.73
N TYR A 210 -19.63 -6.63 -1.32
CA TYR A 210 -20.41 -5.60 -2.00
C TYR A 210 -21.40 -4.99 -1.00
N GLY A 211 -21.43 -3.66 -0.94
CA GLY A 211 -22.33 -2.96 -0.01
C GLY A 211 -22.31 -1.44 -0.20
N TYR A 212 -23.30 -0.79 0.39
CA TYR A 212 -23.36 0.67 0.49
C TYR A 212 -22.93 1.11 1.90
N LYS A 213 -22.47 2.36 2.04
CA LYS A 213 -22.25 2.94 3.37
C LYS A 213 -23.58 2.93 4.12
N ALA A 214 -23.53 2.52 5.38
CA ALA A 214 -24.69 2.32 6.23
C ALA A 214 -24.60 3.21 7.48
N VAL A 215 -25.75 3.57 8.04
CA VAL A 215 -25.80 4.25 9.33
C VAL A 215 -25.28 3.29 10.40
N VAL A 216 -24.31 3.73 11.19
CA VAL A 216 -23.75 2.96 12.31
C VAL A 216 -24.20 3.61 13.61
N ASN A 217 -24.74 2.81 14.53
CA ASN A 217 -25.18 3.29 15.83
C ASN A 217 -24.00 3.53 16.79
N ALA A 218 -24.27 4.17 17.92
CA ALA A 218 -23.23 4.50 18.92
C ALA A 218 -22.51 3.27 19.52
N ALA A 219 -23.10 2.06 19.39
CA ALA A 219 -22.48 0.81 19.82
C ALA A 219 -21.64 0.14 18.72
N GLY A 220 -21.53 0.74 17.53
CA GLY A 220 -20.71 0.23 16.42
C GLY A 220 -21.40 -0.83 15.57
N PHE A 221 -22.74 -0.96 15.63
CA PHE A 221 -23.51 -1.84 14.77
C PHE A 221 -24.20 -1.07 13.64
N VAL A 222 -24.34 -1.71 12.48
CA VAL A 222 -25.17 -1.20 11.39
C VAL A 222 -26.65 -1.11 11.85
N THR A 223 -27.25 0.05 11.66
CA THR A 223 -28.68 0.28 11.90
C THR A 223 -29.49 -0.42 10.81
N LYS A 224 -30.59 -1.06 11.21
CA LYS A 224 -31.54 -1.70 10.31
C LYS A 224 -32.95 -1.16 10.51
N ILE A 225 -33.75 -1.20 9.47
CA ILE A 225 -35.19 -0.91 9.51
C ILE A 225 -36.00 -2.11 9.04
N ASP A 226 -37.25 -2.16 9.47
CA ASP A 226 -38.28 -2.99 8.84
C ASP A 226 -38.91 -2.15 7.73
N HIS A 227 -38.92 -2.66 6.51
CA HIS A 227 -39.35 -1.91 5.33
C HIS A 227 -40.86 -2.04 5.07
N ASP A 228 -41.53 -3.04 5.64
CA ASP A 228 -42.96 -3.30 5.38
C ASP A 228 -43.81 -3.50 6.64
N GLU A 229 -43.31 -3.09 7.81
CA GLU A 229 -43.95 -3.27 9.13
C GLU A 229 -44.30 -4.74 9.44
N ASN A 230 -43.74 -5.67 8.67
CA ASN A 230 -44.02 -7.09 8.75
C ASN A 230 -42.91 -7.76 9.57
N PRO A 231 -43.21 -8.26 10.78
CA PRO A 231 -42.19 -8.87 11.65
C PRO A 231 -41.57 -10.16 11.07
N GLU A 232 -42.09 -10.68 9.95
CA GLU A 232 -41.54 -11.85 9.24
C GLU A 232 -40.60 -11.50 8.08
N THR A 233 -40.47 -10.23 7.66
CA THR A 233 -39.48 -9.84 6.64
C THR A 233 -38.11 -9.56 7.25
N PRO A 234 -37.04 -9.82 6.49
CA PRO A 234 -35.69 -9.59 6.98
C PRO A 234 -35.41 -8.10 7.18
N SER A 235 -34.85 -7.75 8.34
CA SER A 235 -34.43 -6.37 8.63
C SER A 235 -33.41 -5.88 7.60
N ILE A 236 -33.68 -4.73 6.98
CA ILE A 236 -32.90 -4.12 5.89
C ILE A 236 -31.91 -3.11 6.45
N SER A 237 -30.68 -3.10 5.94
CA SER A 237 -29.66 -2.12 6.35
C SER A 237 -30.05 -0.71 5.92
N LEU A 238 -30.02 0.25 6.86
CA LEU A 238 -30.28 1.65 6.56
C LEU A 238 -29.02 2.30 5.95
N MET A 239 -29.13 2.80 4.72
CA MET A 239 -28.03 3.51 4.08
C MET A 239 -27.70 4.81 4.82
N ALA A 240 -26.42 5.13 4.89
CA ALA A 240 -25.98 6.45 5.34
C ALA A 240 -26.38 7.50 4.29
N ASP A 241 -26.67 8.71 4.75
CA ASP A 241 -26.93 9.85 3.87
C ASP A 241 -25.77 10.03 2.89
N TYR A 242 -26.07 9.90 1.60
CA TYR A 242 -25.06 10.08 0.55
C TYR A 242 -24.96 11.56 0.17
N THR A 243 -23.75 12.00 -0.16
CA THR A 243 -23.51 13.38 -0.62
C THR A 243 -23.63 13.52 -2.15
N SER A 244 -23.71 12.41 -2.89
CA SER A 244 -23.79 12.37 -4.36
C SER A 244 -25.14 11.88 -4.88
N ALA A 245 -25.70 12.50 -5.93
CA ALA A 245 -27.01 12.13 -6.49
C ALA A 245 -27.22 10.64 -6.86
N THR A 246 -26.15 9.84 -6.93
CA THR A 246 -26.20 8.40 -7.13
C THR A 246 -25.42 7.70 -6.02
N PRO A 247 -26.04 6.79 -5.25
CA PRO A 247 -25.32 5.97 -4.28
C PRO A 247 -24.23 5.13 -4.94
N LYS A 248 -23.05 5.11 -4.32
CA LYS A 248 -21.93 4.30 -4.81
C LYS A 248 -21.93 2.94 -4.12
N LEU A 249 -22.06 1.88 -4.91
CA LEU A 249 -21.81 0.51 -4.44
C LEU A 249 -20.30 0.35 -4.24
N LEU A 250 -19.90 0.05 -3.01
CA LEU A 250 -18.53 -0.30 -2.63
C LEU A 250 -18.35 -1.80 -2.76
N LYS A 251 -17.11 -2.23 -3.04
CA LYS A 251 -16.83 -3.61 -3.46
C LYS A 251 -15.96 -4.38 -2.49
N THR A 252 -15.55 -3.75 -1.39
CA THR A 252 -14.66 -4.38 -0.42
C THR A 252 -14.97 -3.99 1.02
N LYS A 253 -14.55 -4.85 1.96
CA LYS A 253 -14.68 -4.56 3.40
C LYS A 253 -13.91 -3.30 3.80
N ASN A 254 -12.70 -3.10 3.30
CA ASN A 254 -11.92 -1.90 3.64
C ASN A 254 -12.59 -0.60 3.14
N GLN A 255 -13.24 -0.62 1.97
CA GLN A 255 -14.03 0.54 1.51
C GLN A 255 -15.24 0.80 2.39
N LEU A 256 -15.89 -0.24 2.89
CA LEU A 256 -17.02 -0.09 3.80
C LEU A 256 -16.60 0.49 5.15
N GLY A 257 -15.40 0.16 5.62
CA GLY A 257 -14.90 0.58 6.93
C GLY A 257 -15.91 0.20 8.02
N THR A 258 -16.30 1.14 8.87
CA THR A 258 -17.30 0.90 9.93
C THR A 258 -18.68 0.45 9.42
N SER A 259 -19.03 0.73 8.16
CA SER A 259 -20.27 0.23 7.55
C SER A 259 -20.25 -1.28 7.28
N TYR A 260 -19.10 -1.95 7.34
CA TYR A 260 -19.05 -3.41 7.38
C TYR A 260 -19.68 -3.95 8.68
N GLY A 261 -19.63 -3.15 9.76
CA GLY A 261 -20.40 -3.39 10.98
C GLY A 261 -19.76 -4.36 11.96
N MET A 262 -18.46 -4.62 11.83
CA MET A 262 -17.77 -5.54 12.73
C MET A 262 -17.39 -4.88 14.06
N THR A 263 -17.25 -3.55 14.10
CA THR A 263 -16.83 -2.81 15.30
C THR A 263 -17.63 -3.19 16.56
N GLY A 264 -18.96 -3.27 16.48
CA GLY A 264 -19.81 -3.62 17.63
C GLY A 264 -19.63 -5.06 18.12
N ALA A 265 -19.45 -6.00 17.19
CA ALA A 265 -19.29 -7.43 17.47
C ALA A 265 -17.86 -7.81 17.88
N SER A 266 -16.87 -7.06 17.40
CA SER A 266 -15.45 -7.32 17.65
C SER A 266 -15.13 -7.23 19.15
N PRO A 267 -14.43 -8.22 19.73
CA PRO A 267 -14.01 -8.18 21.13
C PRO A 267 -13.02 -7.04 21.40
N ILE A 268 -12.28 -6.59 20.37
CA ILE A 268 -11.32 -5.49 20.44
C ILE A 268 -11.88 -4.15 19.94
N LYS A 269 -13.17 -4.10 19.61
CA LYS A 269 -13.88 -2.88 19.13
C LYS A 269 -13.22 -2.24 17.91
N LYS A 270 -12.68 -3.07 17.01
CA LYS A 270 -12.09 -2.67 15.73
C LYS A 270 -12.83 -3.30 14.56
N ASP A 271 -13.01 -2.53 13.50
CA ASP A 271 -13.54 -3.03 12.24
C ASP A 271 -12.48 -3.79 11.41
N TYR A 272 -12.88 -4.32 10.26
CA TYR A 272 -12.07 -5.26 9.48
C TYR A 272 -10.81 -4.60 8.96
N ASP A 273 -10.92 -3.37 8.46
CA ASP A 273 -9.81 -2.57 7.93
C ASP A 273 -8.71 -2.37 8.97
N ALA A 274 -9.07 -2.02 10.20
CA ALA A 274 -8.11 -1.80 11.28
C ALA A 274 -7.40 -3.09 11.72
N GLN A 275 -8.07 -4.24 11.65
CA GLN A 275 -7.48 -5.55 11.94
C GLN A 275 -6.60 -6.05 10.78
N ALA A 276 -7.06 -5.89 9.53
CA ALA A 276 -6.29 -6.22 8.33
C ALA A 276 -5.00 -5.38 8.23
N TYR A 277 -5.07 -4.10 8.60
CA TYR A 277 -3.89 -3.24 8.70
C TYR A 277 -2.90 -3.74 9.77
N ALA A 278 -3.40 -4.19 10.93
CA ALA A 278 -2.53 -4.74 11.98
C ALA A 278 -1.82 -6.03 11.52
N ALA A 279 -2.51 -6.91 10.79
CA ALA A 279 -1.90 -8.09 10.18
C ALA A 279 -0.85 -7.71 9.12
N ALA A 280 -1.14 -6.75 8.26
CA ALA A 280 -0.20 -6.24 7.27
C ALA A 280 1.07 -5.64 7.92
N ALA A 281 0.91 -4.81 8.94
CA ALA A 281 2.02 -4.22 9.68
C ALA A 281 2.89 -5.30 10.33
N TYR A 282 2.26 -6.32 10.93
CA TYR A 282 2.98 -7.46 11.49
C TYR A 282 3.81 -8.18 10.42
N LEU A 283 3.24 -8.45 9.25
CA LEU A 283 3.98 -9.12 8.16
C LEU A 283 5.16 -8.29 7.65
N VAL A 284 4.99 -6.97 7.49
CA VAL A 284 6.07 -6.08 7.06
C VAL A 284 7.20 -6.05 8.09
N GLU A 285 6.88 -6.04 9.38
CA GLU A 285 7.89 -6.05 10.44
C GLU A 285 8.63 -7.40 10.52
N ASN A 286 7.88 -8.50 10.53
CA ASN A 286 8.39 -9.83 10.86
C ASN A 286 8.77 -10.68 9.63
N GLN A 287 8.41 -10.23 8.42
CA GLN A 287 8.62 -10.94 7.14
C GLN A 287 7.99 -12.34 7.07
N SER A 288 7.14 -12.66 8.03
CA SER A 288 6.42 -13.93 8.14
C SER A 288 5.20 -13.78 9.04
N PHE A 289 4.22 -14.67 8.86
CA PHE A 289 3.14 -14.88 9.83
C PHE A 289 3.41 -16.11 10.70
N PRO A 290 2.89 -16.13 11.95
CA PRO A 290 2.74 -17.40 12.66
C PRO A 290 1.75 -18.30 11.91
N GLU A 291 1.86 -19.60 12.14
CA GLU A 291 0.84 -20.56 11.69
C GLU A 291 -0.50 -20.23 12.38
N THR A 292 -1.60 -20.49 11.67
CA THR A 292 -2.94 -20.32 12.24
C THR A 292 -3.30 -21.50 13.15
N ASN A 293 -4.17 -21.25 14.13
CA ASN A 293 -4.73 -22.30 14.98
C ASN A 293 -5.84 -23.09 14.25
N THR A 294 -6.50 -24.02 14.95
CA THR A 294 -7.57 -24.86 14.37
C THR A 294 -8.81 -24.06 13.93
N ASP A 295 -9.01 -22.88 14.50
CA ASP A 295 -10.10 -21.97 14.17
C ASP A 295 -9.71 -21.01 13.01
N GLY A 296 -8.47 -21.11 12.53
CA GLY A 296 -7.93 -20.28 11.45
C GLY A 296 -7.45 -18.90 11.90
N ASP A 297 -7.31 -18.69 13.20
CA ASP A 297 -6.88 -17.40 13.77
C ASP A 297 -5.36 -17.36 13.97
N PHE A 298 -4.78 -16.17 13.94
CA PHE A 298 -3.39 -15.97 14.36
C PHE A 298 -3.26 -15.98 15.88
N GLU A 299 -2.36 -16.82 16.39
CA GLU A 299 -1.91 -16.75 17.79
C GLU A 299 -0.73 -15.76 17.89
N GLY A 300 -0.90 -14.70 18.69
CA GLY A 300 0.19 -13.75 19.00
C GLY A 300 0.35 -12.55 18.07
N VAL A 301 -0.55 -12.35 17.09
CA VAL A 301 -0.58 -11.12 16.28
C VAL A 301 -1.47 -10.08 16.95
N ALA A 302 -0.86 -9.08 17.59
CA ALA A 302 -1.58 -8.06 18.35
C ALA A 302 -2.55 -7.26 17.47
N GLY A 303 -3.80 -7.11 17.94
CA GLY A 303 -4.82 -6.31 17.26
C GLY A 303 -5.55 -7.02 16.13
N VAL A 304 -5.38 -8.33 15.98
CA VAL A 304 -6.08 -9.18 15.01
C VAL A 304 -6.88 -10.24 15.76
N THR A 305 -8.19 -10.27 15.53
CA THR A 305 -9.12 -11.30 16.05
C THR A 305 -10.06 -11.83 14.97
N ILE A 306 -9.80 -11.49 13.71
CA ILE A 306 -10.47 -12.09 12.56
C ILE A 306 -9.74 -13.38 12.18
N THR A 307 -10.49 -14.33 11.63
CA THR A 307 -9.92 -15.50 10.97
C THR A 307 -8.97 -15.06 9.87
N ALA A 308 -7.76 -15.57 9.92
CA ALA A 308 -6.60 -15.07 9.19
C ALA A 308 -5.96 -16.11 8.27
N THR A 309 -6.54 -17.31 8.14
CA THR A 309 -6.12 -18.35 7.20
C THR A 309 -5.91 -17.78 5.80
N ASP A 310 -6.86 -17.00 5.30
CA ASP A 310 -6.74 -16.38 3.97
C ASP A 310 -5.53 -15.43 3.86
N PHE A 311 -5.19 -14.70 4.94
CA PHE A 311 -4.04 -13.79 4.94
C PHE A 311 -2.73 -14.57 4.92
N PHE A 312 -2.68 -15.67 5.67
CA PHE A 312 -1.57 -16.60 5.67
C PHE A 312 -1.37 -17.21 4.27
N ASP A 313 -2.45 -17.70 3.66
CA ASP A 313 -2.42 -18.32 2.33
C ASP A 313 -1.97 -17.32 1.25
N LEU A 314 -2.51 -16.10 1.26
CA LEU A 314 -2.08 -15.03 0.35
C LEU A 314 -0.60 -14.68 0.51
N TRP A 315 -0.11 -14.59 1.75
CA TRP A 315 1.31 -14.36 2.01
C TRP A 315 2.18 -15.49 1.43
N LYS A 316 1.79 -16.75 1.57
CA LYS A 316 2.55 -17.89 1.01
C LYS A 316 2.65 -17.86 -0.51
N LEU A 317 1.77 -17.14 -1.19
CA LEU A 317 1.82 -16.95 -2.64
C LEU A 317 2.84 -15.87 -3.06
N VAL A 318 3.36 -15.05 -2.13
CA VAL A 318 4.40 -14.07 -2.43
C VAL A 318 5.70 -14.79 -2.84
N PRO A 319 6.25 -14.55 -4.03
CA PRO A 319 7.38 -15.34 -4.53
C PRO A 319 8.67 -15.14 -3.71
N ALA A 320 9.28 -16.23 -3.26
CA ALA A 320 10.63 -16.25 -2.68
C ALA A 320 11.73 -16.27 -3.76
N LYS A 321 12.93 -15.76 -3.45
CA LYS A 321 14.14 -15.77 -4.31
C LYS A 321 14.69 -17.18 -4.53
#